data_AF-A0A6J8B0B1-F1
#
_entry.id   AF-A0A6J8B0B1-F1
#
_cell.length_a   1.000
_cell.length_b   1.000
_cell.length_c   1.000
_cell.angle_alpha   90.00
_cell.angle_beta   90.00
_cell.angle_gamma   90.00
#
_symmetry.space_group_name_H-M   'P 1'
#
loop_
_entity.id
_entity.type
_entity.pdbx_description
1 polymer ?
#
loop_
_entity_poly.entity_id
_entity_poly.type
_entity_poly.pdbx_seq_one_letter_code
_entity_poly.pdbx_strand_id
1 'polypeptide(L)'
;MCNSCKTVHEKITTLTGHSLIKYEEVNSFPTTSLMQAIKCHHHNGENREFYCSDHCTSFCFICFLQDHRRCEHSERIEKIANDMNQSVRIEEIINRIEKQQKSLETIHDHKHSTLQALNEERPKLEAEMSALIEKLTAMYYQLLMRRSVRIEEIINRIEKQQKSLQTIHDHKNYNLQALNEERPKLEAEMTALIEKVTSHVRTVIYETGNLLNTEINTLEGEKQDIKRNLENLERQKIEINQFSNVCTHSNTFLYLHEIENIVSKNDEKFGKMKSNCNLNKPYSVCV
;
A
#
# COMPACT_ATOMS: atom_id res chain seq x y z
N MET A 1 15.27 -81.09 -34.10
CA MET A 1 16.65 -81.12 -33.56
C MET A 1 17.63 -81.20 -34.74
N CYS A 2 18.76 -80.48 -34.73
CA CYS A 2 19.73 -80.53 -35.82
C CYS A 2 20.66 -81.75 -35.72
N ASN A 3 21.35 -82.10 -36.81
CA ASN A 3 22.18 -83.32 -36.90
C ASN A 3 23.33 -83.34 -35.89
N SER A 4 23.93 -82.19 -35.58
CA SER A 4 25.01 -82.06 -34.60
C SER A 4 24.53 -82.36 -33.17
N CYS A 5 23.35 -81.89 -32.79
CA CYS A 5 22.75 -82.25 -31.50
C CYS A 5 22.44 -83.75 -31.42
N LYS A 6 21.99 -84.38 -32.52
CA LYS A 6 21.73 -85.83 -32.55
C LYS A 6 22.98 -86.65 -32.22
N THR A 7 24.12 -86.30 -32.83
CA THR A 7 25.38 -87.03 -32.61
C THR A 7 25.90 -86.89 -31.18
N VAL A 8 25.62 -85.75 -30.54
CA VAL A 8 25.97 -85.52 -29.13
C VAL A 8 25.05 -86.34 -28.23
N HIS A 9 23.73 -86.32 -28.46
CA HIS A 9 22.76 -87.09 -27.67
C HIS A 9 23.01 -88.60 -27.76
N GLU A 10 23.42 -89.14 -28.91
CA GLU A 10 23.76 -90.57 -29.07
C GLU A 10 25.01 -91.00 -28.27
N LYS A 11 25.91 -90.05 -27.95
CA LYS A 11 27.14 -90.31 -27.18
C LYS A 11 26.96 -90.14 -25.67
N ILE A 12 25.83 -89.58 -25.22
CA ILE A 12 25.54 -89.41 -23.80
C ILE A 12 25.12 -90.76 -23.23
N THR A 13 25.92 -91.28 -22.31
CA THR A 13 25.71 -92.60 -21.68
C THR A 13 24.37 -92.75 -20.99
N THR A 14 23.77 -91.67 -20.47
CA THR A 14 22.42 -91.70 -19.87
C THR A 14 21.28 -91.78 -20.89
N LEU A 15 21.56 -91.49 -22.17
CA LEU A 15 20.59 -91.57 -23.26
C LEU A 15 20.73 -92.85 -24.09
N THR A 16 21.72 -93.69 -23.80
CA THR A 16 21.89 -94.99 -24.46
C THR A 16 20.63 -95.85 -24.32
N GLY A 17 20.01 -96.21 -25.43
CA GLY A 17 18.74 -96.97 -25.46
C GLY A 17 17.47 -96.13 -25.65
N HIS A 18 17.58 -94.79 -25.66
CA HIS A 18 16.47 -93.91 -26.03
C HIS A 18 16.42 -93.70 -27.56
N SER A 19 15.22 -93.67 -28.13
CA SER A 19 15.02 -93.34 -29.56
C SER A 19 14.58 -91.89 -29.72
N LEU A 20 15.19 -91.19 -30.68
CA LEU A 20 14.81 -89.81 -31.01
C LEU A 20 13.63 -89.85 -31.98
N ILE A 21 12.49 -89.32 -31.54
CA ILE A 21 11.26 -89.23 -32.32
C ILE A 21 11.05 -87.78 -32.76
N LYS A 22 10.57 -87.55 -33.99
CA LYS A 22 10.28 -86.18 -34.45
C LYS A 22 9.04 -85.66 -33.75
N TYR A 23 9.00 -84.35 -33.48
CA TYR A 23 7.86 -83.73 -32.80
C TYR A 23 6.53 -83.94 -33.55
N GLU A 24 6.55 -83.92 -34.89
CA GLU A 24 5.35 -84.19 -35.70
C GLU A 24 4.83 -85.63 -35.54
N GLU A 25 5.71 -86.58 -35.24
CA GLU A 25 5.39 -88.01 -35.08
C GLU A 25 4.82 -88.30 -33.68
N VAL A 26 5.06 -87.46 -32.68
CA VAL A 26 4.59 -87.64 -31.29
C VAL A 26 3.06 -87.72 -31.20
N ASN A 27 2.34 -86.98 -32.04
CA ASN A 27 0.87 -86.99 -32.07
C ASN A 27 0.29 -88.21 -32.81
N SER A 28 1.13 -88.99 -33.52
CA SER A 28 0.72 -90.14 -34.35
C SER A 28 0.94 -91.50 -33.67
N PHE A 29 1.72 -91.56 -32.59
CA PHE A 29 1.86 -92.76 -31.77
C PHE A 29 0.70 -92.84 -30.78
N PRO A 30 0.03 -94.00 -30.64
CA PRO A 30 -0.81 -94.25 -29.46
C PRO A 30 0.05 -93.98 -28.23
N THR A 31 -0.42 -93.16 -27.29
CA THR A 31 0.31 -92.80 -26.06
C THR A 31 0.79 -94.04 -25.29
N THR A 32 0.09 -95.17 -25.48
CA THR A 32 0.43 -96.50 -24.96
C THR A 32 1.69 -97.14 -25.57
N SER A 33 2.09 -96.77 -26.79
CA SER A 33 3.28 -97.30 -27.47
C SER A 33 4.59 -96.57 -27.11
N LEU A 34 4.51 -95.38 -26.51
CA LEU A 34 5.66 -94.60 -26.03
C LEU A 34 6.06 -94.91 -24.59
N MET A 35 5.22 -95.64 -23.86
CA MET A 35 5.50 -96.08 -22.49
C MET A 35 6.36 -97.35 -22.54
N GLN A 36 7.69 -97.20 -22.65
CA GLN A 36 8.58 -98.30 -22.27
C GLN A 36 8.29 -98.64 -20.80
N ALA A 37 7.97 -99.91 -20.54
CA ALA A 37 7.77 -100.38 -19.18
C ALA A 37 9.04 -100.06 -18.35
N ILE A 38 8.88 -99.21 -17.33
CA ILE A 38 9.99 -98.75 -16.50
C ILE A 38 10.58 -99.98 -15.81
N LYS A 39 11.85 -100.28 -16.07
CA LYS A 39 12.52 -101.46 -15.51
C LYS A 39 12.95 -101.23 -14.06
N CYS A 40 12.99 -102.31 -13.29
CA CYS A 40 13.55 -102.29 -11.95
C CYS A 40 15.07 -102.04 -12.01
N HIS A 41 15.60 -101.22 -11.11
CA HIS A 41 17.04 -101.00 -11.03
C HIS A 41 17.78 -102.12 -10.28
N HIS A 42 17.07 -102.98 -9.55
CA HIS A 42 17.67 -104.05 -8.72
C HIS A 42 17.49 -105.43 -9.35
N HIS A 43 16.44 -105.60 -10.15
CA HIS A 43 16.09 -106.87 -10.78
C HIS A 43 16.04 -106.69 -12.30
N ASN A 44 17.08 -107.15 -12.98
CA ASN A 44 17.21 -106.95 -14.42
C ASN A 44 16.08 -107.64 -15.19
N GLY A 45 15.48 -106.94 -16.15
CA GLY A 45 14.37 -107.46 -16.97
C GLY A 45 12.97 -107.26 -16.37
N GLU A 46 12.85 -107.08 -15.05
CA GLU A 46 11.57 -106.92 -14.37
C GLU A 46 10.95 -105.53 -14.55
N ASN A 47 9.63 -105.46 -14.71
CA ASN A 47 8.89 -104.20 -14.81
C ASN A 47 8.54 -103.66 -13.42
N ARG A 48 8.54 -102.34 -13.28
CA ARG A 48 7.97 -101.68 -12.11
C ARG A 48 6.46 -101.62 -12.26
N GLU A 49 5.78 -102.39 -11.43
CA GLU A 49 4.33 -102.56 -11.47
C GLU A 49 3.67 -102.05 -10.18
N PHE A 50 4.46 -101.78 -9.14
CA PHE A 50 3.99 -101.36 -7.82
C PHE A 50 4.58 -100.01 -7.42
N TYR A 51 3.87 -99.28 -6.56
CA TYR A 51 4.30 -98.04 -5.95
C TYR A 51 4.02 -98.08 -4.45
N CYS A 52 4.98 -97.59 -3.67
CA CYS A 52 4.92 -97.58 -2.21
C CYS A 52 4.81 -96.14 -1.77
N SER A 53 3.70 -95.78 -1.12
CA SER A 53 3.48 -94.42 -0.62
C SER A 53 4.43 -94.08 0.53
N ASP A 54 4.81 -95.07 1.35
CA ASP A 54 5.73 -94.86 2.49
C ASP A 54 7.12 -94.42 2.03
N HIS A 55 7.56 -94.92 0.88
CA HIS A 55 8.90 -94.64 0.32
C HIS A 55 8.86 -93.69 -0.88
N CYS A 56 7.67 -93.35 -1.38
CA CYS A 56 7.45 -92.55 -2.57
C CYS A 56 8.21 -93.06 -3.82
N THR A 57 8.27 -94.37 -3.99
CA THR A 57 9.03 -95.01 -5.08
C THR A 57 8.23 -96.13 -5.77
N SER A 58 8.49 -96.31 -7.07
CA SER A 58 7.98 -97.45 -7.85
C SER A 58 8.97 -98.61 -7.88
N PHE A 59 8.48 -99.86 -7.88
CA PHE A 59 9.30 -101.06 -7.80
C PHE A 59 8.64 -102.27 -8.48
N CYS A 60 9.41 -103.35 -8.71
CA CYS A 60 8.92 -104.59 -9.34
C CYS A 60 8.36 -105.58 -8.32
N PHE A 61 7.73 -106.64 -8.81
CA PHE A 61 7.20 -107.71 -7.96
C PHE A 61 8.25 -108.38 -7.06
N ILE A 62 9.51 -108.50 -7.50
CA ILE A 62 10.56 -109.09 -6.66
C ILE A 62 10.90 -108.18 -5.47
N CYS A 63 11.06 -106.87 -5.72
CA CYS A 63 11.22 -105.87 -4.65
C CYS A 63 10.03 -105.84 -3.70
N PHE A 64 8.80 -106.11 -4.20
CA PHE A 64 7.62 -106.24 -3.35
C PHE A 64 7.79 -107.38 -2.32
N LEU A 65 8.26 -108.55 -2.75
CA LEU A 65 8.40 -109.72 -1.88
C LEU A 65 9.54 -109.61 -0.87
N GLN A 66 10.62 -108.94 -1.25
CA GLN A 66 11.85 -108.87 -0.45
C GLN A 66 11.84 -107.68 0.51
N ASP A 67 11.68 -106.47 -0.04
CA ASP A 67 11.97 -105.24 0.70
C ASP A 67 10.70 -104.50 1.11
N HIS A 68 9.68 -104.52 0.24
CA HIS A 68 8.45 -103.76 0.46
C HIS A 68 7.27 -104.59 1.00
N ARG A 69 7.51 -105.86 1.36
CA ARG A 69 6.46 -106.78 1.85
C ARG A 69 5.83 -106.32 3.15
N ARG A 70 6.61 -105.61 3.98
CA ARG A 70 6.18 -105.06 5.27
C ARG A 70 5.65 -103.62 5.15
N CYS A 71 5.73 -103.01 3.97
CA CYS A 71 5.15 -101.69 3.76
C CYS A 71 3.64 -101.82 3.68
N GLU A 72 2.93 -100.97 4.42
CA GLU A 72 1.47 -101.03 4.52
C GLU A 72 0.81 -100.43 3.28
N HIS A 73 1.48 -99.47 2.62
CA HIS A 73 0.90 -98.70 1.51
C HIS A 73 1.58 -99.00 0.17
N SER A 74 1.65 -100.28 -0.19
CA SER A 74 2.18 -100.76 -1.48
C SER A 74 1.05 -101.22 -2.39
N GLU A 75 0.83 -100.52 -3.50
CA GLU A 75 -0.25 -100.82 -4.45
C GLU A 75 0.25 -100.91 -5.89
N ARG A 76 -0.52 -101.57 -6.76
CA ARG A 76 -0.22 -101.59 -8.21
C ARG A 76 -0.37 -100.19 -8.79
N ILE A 77 0.57 -99.78 -9.62
CA ILE A 77 0.57 -98.46 -10.28
C ILE A 77 -0.70 -98.27 -11.10
N GLU A 78 -1.17 -99.30 -11.80
CA GLU A 78 -2.42 -99.26 -12.58
C GLU A 78 -3.63 -98.91 -11.71
N LYS A 79 -3.67 -99.45 -10.49
CA LYS A 79 -4.75 -99.17 -9.54
C LYS A 79 -4.67 -97.72 -9.05
N ILE A 80 -3.47 -97.27 -8.64
CA ILE A 80 -3.25 -95.87 -8.23
C ILE A 80 -3.59 -94.90 -9.37
N ALA A 81 -3.18 -95.21 -10.61
CA ALA A 81 -3.47 -94.38 -11.77
C ALA A 81 -4.96 -94.32 -12.07
N ASN A 82 -5.68 -95.45 -11.97
CA ASN A 82 -7.14 -95.47 -12.11
C ASN A 82 -7.82 -94.69 -10.99
N ASP A 83 -7.38 -94.86 -9.73
CA ASP A 83 -7.92 -94.13 -8.58
C ASP A 83 -7.63 -92.63 -8.67
N MET A 84 -6.47 -92.23 -9.19
CA MET A 84 -6.11 -90.83 -9.46
C MET A 84 -6.93 -90.25 -10.62
N ASN A 85 -7.10 -90.99 -11.71
CA ASN A 85 -7.91 -90.57 -12.86
C ASN A 85 -9.40 -90.48 -12.51
N GLN A 86 -9.87 -91.29 -11.54
CA GLN A 86 -11.22 -91.23 -10.99
C GLN A 86 -11.33 -90.28 -9.79
N SER A 87 -10.22 -89.70 -9.34
CA SER A 87 -10.19 -88.81 -8.19
C SER A 87 -10.75 -87.45 -8.59
N VAL A 88 -11.99 -87.21 -8.16
CA VAL A 88 -12.69 -85.91 -8.19
C VAL A 88 -11.79 -84.76 -7.69
N ARG A 89 -10.83 -85.04 -6.79
CA ARG A 89 -9.91 -84.03 -6.23
C ARG A 89 -8.99 -83.40 -7.27
N ILE A 90 -8.52 -84.14 -8.28
CA ILE A 90 -7.63 -83.56 -9.31
C ILE A 90 -8.43 -82.62 -10.21
N GLU A 91 -9.62 -83.05 -10.64
CA GLU A 91 -10.54 -82.21 -11.41
C GLU A 91 -10.98 -80.96 -10.63
N GLU A 92 -11.27 -81.09 -9.34
CA GLU A 92 -11.56 -79.95 -8.45
C GLU A 92 -10.40 -78.95 -8.39
N ILE A 93 -9.16 -79.43 -8.29
CA ILE A 93 -7.97 -78.57 -8.28
C ILE A 93 -7.81 -77.85 -9.62
N ILE A 94 -7.94 -78.57 -10.75
CA ILE A 94 -7.87 -77.98 -12.08
C ILE A 94 -8.95 -76.90 -12.24
N ASN A 95 -10.20 -77.20 -11.91
CA ASN A 95 -11.32 -76.25 -11.96
C ASN A 95 -11.07 -75.01 -11.09
N ARG A 96 -10.48 -75.19 -9.90
CA ARG A 96 -10.10 -74.06 -9.04
C ARG A 96 -9.02 -73.19 -9.66
N ILE A 97 -8.00 -73.78 -10.26
CA ILE A 97 -6.93 -73.05 -10.95
C ILE A 97 -7.49 -72.27 -12.13
N GLU A 98 -8.33 -72.89 -12.97
CA GLU A 98 -8.96 -72.22 -14.11
C GLU A 98 -9.85 -71.05 -13.67
N LYS A 99 -10.62 -71.22 -12.59
CA LYS A 99 -11.44 -70.15 -12.03
C LYS A 99 -10.59 -68.99 -11.53
N GLN A 100 -9.49 -69.29 -10.85
CA GLN A 100 -8.55 -68.28 -10.37
C GLN A 100 -7.87 -67.55 -11.54
N GLN A 101 -7.47 -68.27 -12.59
CA GLN A 101 -6.90 -67.69 -13.80
C GLN A 101 -7.87 -66.70 -14.46
N LYS A 102 -9.12 -67.11 -14.70
CA LYS A 102 -10.15 -66.22 -15.27
C LYS A 102 -10.41 -64.98 -14.41
N SER A 103 -10.41 -65.15 -13.08
CA SER A 103 -10.53 -64.02 -12.15
C SER A 103 -9.35 -63.06 -12.26
N LEU A 104 -8.12 -63.58 -12.41
CA LEU A 104 -6.92 -62.76 -12.56
C LEU A 104 -6.91 -62.02 -13.90
N GLU A 105 -7.32 -62.66 -14.99
CA GLU A 105 -7.48 -62.04 -16.31
C GLU A 105 -8.48 -60.88 -16.24
N THR A 106 -9.64 -61.09 -15.60
CA THR A 106 -10.65 -60.03 -15.44
C THR A 106 -10.10 -58.84 -14.63
N ILE A 107 -9.35 -59.11 -13.55
CA ILE A 107 -8.71 -58.06 -12.75
C ILE A 107 -7.64 -57.32 -13.55
N HIS A 108 -6.84 -58.06 -14.33
CA HIS A 108 -5.82 -57.50 -15.20
C HIS A 108 -6.43 -56.54 -16.22
N ASP A 109 -7.48 -56.96 -16.92
CA ASP A 109 -8.12 -56.16 -17.96
C ASP A 109 -8.80 -54.91 -17.39
N HIS A 110 -9.42 -55.04 -16.21
CA HIS A 110 -10.00 -53.89 -15.52
C HIS A 110 -8.93 -52.88 -15.10
N LYS A 111 -7.81 -53.35 -14.55
CA LYS A 111 -6.68 -52.49 -14.17
C LYS A 111 -6.04 -51.84 -15.39
N HIS A 112 -5.85 -52.59 -16.47
CA HIS A 112 -5.30 -52.08 -17.73
C HIS A 112 -6.20 -50.97 -18.29
N SER A 113 -7.51 -51.21 -18.35
CA SER A 113 -8.49 -50.22 -18.84
C SER A 113 -8.50 -48.95 -17.97
N THR A 114 -8.42 -49.11 -16.65
CA THR A 114 -8.36 -47.98 -15.71
C THR A 114 -7.07 -47.17 -15.90
N LEU A 115 -5.92 -47.84 -16.03
CA LEU A 115 -4.64 -47.18 -16.28
C LEU A 115 -4.63 -46.44 -17.62
N GLN A 116 -5.25 -47.03 -18.65
CA GLN A 116 -5.39 -46.37 -19.94
C GLN A 116 -6.25 -45.10 -19.84
N ALA A 117 -7.41 -45.17 -19.18
CA ALA A 117 -8.27 -44.01 -18.97
C ALA A 117 -7.56 -42.88 -18.21
N LEU A 118 -6.81 -43.22 -17.15
CA LEU A 118 -6.01 -42.26 -16.40
C LEU A 118 -4.89 -41.64 -17.25
N ASN A 119 -4.23 -42.44 -18.09
CA ASN A 119 -3.21 -41.94 -19.02
C ASN A 119 -3.77 -41.03 -20.11
N GLU A 120 -5.04 -41.23 -20.52
CA GLU A 120 -5.73 -40.36 -21.46
C GLU A 120 -6.25 -39.07 -20.81
N GLU A 121 -6.61 -39.11 -19.53
CA GLU A 121 -7.09 -37.95 -18.77
C GLU A 121 -5.96 -37.03 -18.30
N ARG A 122 -4.81 -37.60 -17.90
CA ARG A 122 -3.63 -36.84 -17.44
C ARG A 122 -3.22 -35.69 -18.39
N PRO A 123 -3.01 -35.90 -19.70
CA PRO A 123 -2.60 -34.81 -20.59
C PRO A 123 -3.67 -33.73 -20.75
N LYS A 124 -4.96 -34.06 -20.58
CA LYS A 124 -6.05 -33.06 -20.62
C LYS A 124 -5.97 -32.14 -19.41
N LEU A 125 -5.78 -32.71 -18.22
CA LEU A 125 -5.57 -31.94 -16.99
C LEU A 125 -4.29 -31.10 -17.05
N GLU A 126 -3.19 -31.66 -17.58
CA GLU A 126 -1.94 -30.92 -17.79
C GLU A 126 -2.13 -29.73 -18.75
N ALA A 127 -2.89 -29.92 -19.84
CA ALA A 127 -3.21 -28.85 -20.78
C ALA A 127 -4.11 -27.77 -20.18
N GLU A 128 -5.14 -28.16 -19.42
CA GLU A 128 -6.03 -27.23 -18.72
C GLU A 128 -5.26 -26.40 -17.67
N MET A 129 -4.39 -27.05 -16.89
CA MET A 129 -3.54 -26.37 -15.92
C MET A 129 -2.58 -25.39 -16.60
N SER A 130 -1.97 -25.79 -17.72
CA SER A 130 -1.08 -24.91 -18.50
C SER A 130 -1.84 -23.70 -19.04
N ALA A 131 -3.03 -23.90 -19.60
CA ALA A 131 -3.88 -22.81 -20.09
C ALA A 131 -4.31 -21.84 -18.98
N LEU A 132 -4.61 -22.35 -17.78
CA LEU A 132 -4.90 -21.51 -16.61
C LEU A 132 -3.68 -20.70 -16.15
N ILE A 133 -2.49 -21.29 -16.15
CA ILE A 133 -1.24 -20.59 -15.83
C ILE A 133 -0.97 -19.48 -16.84
N GLU A 134 -1.11 -19.75 -18.13
CA GLU A 134 -0.95 -18.74 -19.20
C GLU A 134 -1.95 -17.59 -19.05
N LYS A 135 -3.22 -17.91 -18.79
CA LYS A 135 -4.26 -16.90 -18.55
C LYS A 135 -3.96 -16.04 -17.33
N LEU A 136 -3.56 -16.65 -16.22
CA LEU A 136 -3.19 -15.93 -14.99
C LEU A 136 -1.98 -15.01 -15.23
N THR A 137 -1.00 -15.52 -15.97
CA THR A 137 0.22 -14.78 -16.32
C THR A 137 -0.11 -13.57 -17.20
N ALA A 138 -0.96 -13.75 -18.21
CA ALA A 138 -1.44 -12.66 -19.06
C ALA A 138 -2.20 -11.59 -18.25
N MET A 139 -3.10 -12.00 -17.34
CA MET A 139 -3.81 -11.08 -16.46
C MET A 139 -2.85 -10.30 -15.55
N TYR A 140 -1.84 -10.97 -15.00
CA TYR A 140 -0.82 -10.34 -14.17
C TYR A 140 -0.05 -9.26 -14.94
N TYR A 141 0.43 -9.56 -16.15
CA TYR A 141 1.12 -8.58 -17.00
C TYR A 141 0.22 -7.40 -17.41
N GLN A 142 -1.06 -7.65 -17.70
CA GLN A 142 -2.01 -6.57 -17.99
C GLN A 142 -2.19 -5.63 -16.79
N LEU A 143 -2.27 -6.17 -15.56
CA LEU A 143 -2.35 -5.37 -14.34
C LEU A 143 -1.08 -4.57 -14.10
N LEU A 144 0.10 -5.17 -14.32
CA LEU A 144 1.38 -4.46 -14.23
C LEU A 144 1.46 -3.30 -15.22
N MET A 145 1.07 -3.51 -16.48
CA MET A 145 1.05 -2.47 -17.50
C MET A 145 0.10 -1.32 -17.13
N ARG A 146 -1.14 -1.64 -16.70
CA ARG A 146 -2.09 -0.62 -16.24
C ARG A 146 -1.57 0.18 -15.05
N ARG A 147 -0.90 -0.49 -14.11
CA ARG A 147 -0.26 0.16 -12.97
C ARG A 147 0.87 1.08 -13.42
N SER A 148 1.71 0.64 -14.36
CA SER A 148 2.82 1.43 -14.90
C SER A 148 2.33 2.72 -15.54
N VAL A 149 1.33 2.63 -16.43
CA VAL A 149 0.73 3.80 -17.09
C VAL A 149 0.15 4.77 -16.06
N ARG A 150 -0.56 4.26 -15.04
CA ARG A 150 -1.15 5.11 -13.99
C ARG A 150 -0.08 5.81 -13.14
N ILE A 151 1.05 5.15 -12.86
CA ILE A 151 2.17 5.77 -12.16
C ILE A 151 2.74 6.91 -12.99
N GLU A 152 2.96 6.70 -14.29
CA GLU A 152 3.46 7.72 -15.21
C GLU A 152 2.51 8.93 -15.32
N GLU A 153 1.20 8.69 -15.40
CA GLU A 153 0.19 9.76 -15.36
C GLU A 153 0.25 10.58 -14.07
N ILE A 154 0.45 9.92 -12.92
CA ILE A 154 0.57 10.61 -11.62
C ILE A 154 1.85 11.44 -11.57
N ILE A 155 2.98 10.89 -12.03
CA ILE A 155 4.26 11.62 -12.12
C ILE A 155 4.08 12.87 -12.98
N ASN A 156 3.51 12.74 -14.17
CA ASN A 156 3.26 13.87 -15.08
C ASN A 156 2.36 14.96 -14.46
N ARG A 157 1.34 14.56 -13.67
CA ARG A 157 0.49 15.53 -12.94
C ARG A 157 1.27 16.27 -11.86
N ILE A 158 2.09 15.55 -11.08
CA ILE A 158 2.94 16.14 -10.03
C ILE A 158 3.92 17.13 -10.65
N GLU A 159 4.60 16.76 -11.73
CA GLU A 159 5.54 17.65 -12.42
C GLU A 159 4.87 18.92 -12.95
N LYS A 160 3.66 18.79 -13.52
CA LYS A 160 2.87 19.95 -13.97
C LYS A 160 2.50 20.87 -12.81
N GLN A 161 2.06 20.31 -11.68
CA GLN A 161 1.77 21.07 -10.47
C GLN A 161 3.02 21.77 -9.93
N GLN A 162 4.15 21.07 -9.90
CA GLN A 162 5.43 21.63 -9.45
C GLN A 162 5.86 22.82 -10.32
N LYS A 163 5.77 22.71 -11.65
CA LYS A 163 6.07 23.84 -12.57
C LYS A 163 5.14 25.04 -12.34
N SER A 164 3.86 24.79 -12.11
CA SER A 164 2.89 25.86 -11.78
C SER A 164 3.23 26.54 -10.45
N LEU A 165 3.56 25.75 -9.42
CA LEU A 165 3.97 26.29 -8.11
C LEU A 165 5.27 27.08 -8.21
N GLN A 166 6.24 26.61 -9.00
CA GLN A 166 7.48 27.33 -9.24
C GLN A 166 7.21 28.69 -9.89
N THR A 167 6.32 28.73 -10.89
CA THR A 167 5.94 30.00 -11.56
C THR A 167 5.30 30.99 -10.56
N ILE A 168 4.41 30.52 -9.69
CA ILE A 168 3.78 31.34 -8.65
C ILE A 168 4.82 31.84 -7.65
N HIS A 169 5.74 30.97 -7.24
CA HIS A 169 6.83 31.32 -6.33
C HIS A 169 7.74 32.40 -6.93
N ASP A 170 8.13 32.26 -8.18
CA ASP A 170 8.98 33.22 -8.88
C ASP A 170 8.27 34.59 -9.02
N HIS A 171 6.97 34.59 -9.35
CA HIS A 171 6.18 35.81 -9.39
C HIS A 171 6.05 36.49 -8.01
N LYS A 172 5.84 35.71 -6.95
CA LYS A 172 5.79 36.23 -5.57
C LYS A 172 7.13 36.87 -5.19
N ASN A 173 8.25 36.25 -5.54
CA ASN A 173 9.58 36.79 -5.26
C ASN A 173 9.85 38.07 -6.04
N TYR A 174 9.44 38.13 -7.31
CA TYR A 174 9.50 39.35 -8.10
C TYR A 174 8.70 40.50 -7.45
N ASN A 175 7.45 40.24 -7.05
CA ASN A 175 6.62 41.25 -6.38
C ASN A 175 7.21 41.70 -5.03
N LEU A 176 7.76 40.76 -4.25
CA LEU A 176 8.43 41.08 -2.99
C LEU A 176 9.67 41.95 -3.21
N GLN A 177 10.44 41.67 -4.26
CA GLN A 177 11.57 42.50 -4.65
C GLN A 177 11.11 43.92 -5.02
N ALA A 178 10.10 44.06 -5.88
CA ALA A 178 9.55 45.35 -6.27
C ALA A 178 9.06 46.17 -5.06
N LEU A 179 8.33 45.54 -4.13
CA LEU A 179 7.90 46.18 -2.87
C LEU A 179 9.09 46.63 -2.01
N ASN A 180 10.14 45.81 -1.91
CA ASN A 180 11.34 46.18 -1.17
C ASN A 180 12.12 47.34 -1.82
N GLU A 181 12.05 47.49 -3.14
CA GLU A 181 12.64 48.61 -3.88
C GLU A 181 11.82 49.92 -3.77
N GLU A 182 10.49 49.82 -3.65
CA GLU A 182 9.60 50.97 -3.45
C GLU A 182 9.57 51.48 -2.00
N ARG A 183 9.65 50.57 -1.02
CA ARG A 183 9.64 50.91 0.41
C ARG A 183 10.59 52.06 0.80
N PRO A 184 11.89 52.05 0.45
CA PRO A 184 12.80 53.14 0.83
C PRO A 184 12.45 54.48 0.17
N LYS A 185 11.83 54.48 -1.03
CA LYS A 185 11.38 55.71 -1.68
C LYS A 185 10.24 56.34 -0.89
N LEU A 186 9.25 55.54 -0.51
CA LEU A 186 8.13 55.98 0.31
C LEU A 186 8.59 56.44 1.71
N GLU A 187 9.53 55.70 2.32
CA GLU A 187 10.14 56.09 3.60
C GLU A 187 10.89 57.43 3.50
N ALA A 188 11.61 57.67 2.40
CA ALA A 188 12.28 58.94 2.13
C ALA A 188 11.29 60.09 1.89
N GLU A 189 10.23 59.87 1.11
CA GLU A 189 9.16 60.87 0.88
C GLU A 189 8.43 61.23 2.18
N MET A 190 8.10 60.23 3.00
CA MET A 190 7.49 60.43 4.31
C MET A 190 8.42 61.21 5.23
N THR A 191 9.72 60.89 5.25
CA THR A 191 10.72 61.62 6.04
C THR A 191 10.84 63.08 5.59
N ALA A 192 10.89 63.33 4.29
CA ALA A 192 10.93 64.68 3.72
C ALA A 192 9.67 65.50 4.06
N LEU A 193 8.49 64.86 4.04
CA LEU A 193 7.24 65.50 4.45
C LEU A 193 7.25 65.86 5.94
N ILE A 194 7.69 64.93 6.81
CA ILE A 194 7.84 65.18 8.24
C ILE A 194 8.78 66.36 8.49
N GLU A 195 9.91 66.42 7.80
CA GLU A 195 10.88 67.52 7.93
C GLU A 195 10.28 68.85 7.47
N LYS A 196 9.57 68.87 6.35
CA LYS A 196 8.88 70.07 5.84
C LYS A 196 7.82 70.59 6.81
N VAL A 197 6.97 69.70 7.35
CA VAL A 197 5.95 70.06 8.34
C VAL A 197 6.62 70.57 9.61
N THR A 198 7.66 69.89 10.09
CA THR A 198 8.41 70.29 11.28
C THR A 198 9.04 71.67 11.10
N SER A 199 9.63 71.94 9.94
CA SER A 199 10.18 73.26 9.59
C SER A 199 9.10 74.34 9.59
N HIS A 200 7.95 74.08 8.96
CA HIS A 200 6.84 75.04 8.92
C HIS A 200 6.30 75.34 10.33
N VAL A 201 6.12 74.32 11.16
CA VAL A 201 5.69 74.48 12.57
C VAL A 201 6.70 75.34 13.34
N ARG A 202 8.01 75.13 13.17
CA ARG A 202 9.03 75.98 13.80
C ARG A 202 8.92 77.44 13.34
N THR A 203 8.72 77.68 12.05
CA THR A 203 8.53 79.04 11.51
C THR A 203 7.31 79.71 12.10
N VAL A 204 6.15 79.04 12.14
CA VAL A 204 4.92 79.58 12.72
C VAL A 204 5.10 79.87 14.21
N ILE A 205 5.75 78.99 14.97
CA ILE A 205 6.07 79.23 16.40
C ILE A 205 6.94 80.47 16.55
N TYR A 206 7.97 80.63 15.71
CA TYR A 206 8.87 81.78 15.74
C TYR A 206 8.14 83.10 15.40
N GLU A 207 7.37 83.12 14.31
CA GLU A 207 6.58 84.29 13.89
C GLU A 207 5.54 84.68 14.93
N THR A 208 4.79 83.71 15.46
CA THR A 208 3.79 83.94 16.52
C THR A 208 4.47 84.43 17.79
N GLY A 209 5.62 83.85 18.17
CA GLY A 209 6.40 84.28 19.32
C GLY A 209 6.92 85.72 19.16
N ASN A 210 7.38 86.11 17.97
CA ASN A 210 7.79 87.48 17.69
C ASN A 210 6.61 88.46 17.77
N LEU A 211 5.46 88.11 17.20
CA LEU A 211 4.24 88.93 17.28
C LEU A 211 3.80 89.14 18.73
N LEU A 212 3.75 88.07 19.52
CA LEU A 212 3.44 88.15 20.95
C LEU A 212 4.44 89.03 21.71
N ASN A 213 5.74 88.90 21.43
CA ASN A 213 6.75 89.77 22.05
C ASN A 213 6.58 91.25 21.67
N THR A 214 6.25 91.56 20.40
CA THR A 214 5.96 92.94 19.99
C THR A 214 4.71 93.51 20.67
N GLU A 215 3.67 92.69 20.83
CA GLU A 215 2.45 93.07 21.54
C GLU A 215 2.72 93.30 23.03
N ILE A 216 3.48 92.40 23.68
CA ILE A 216 3.94 92.56 25.06
C ILE A 216 4.73 93.87 25.22
N ASN A 217 5.71 94.14 24.35
CA ASN A 217 6.51 95.37 24.43
C ASN A 217 5.65 96.64 24.24
N THR A 218 4.65 96.59 23.37
CA THR A 218 3.71 97.70 23.14
C THR A 218 2.88 97.95 24.40
N LEU A 219 2.30 96.90 24.99
CA LEU A 219 1.54 96.98 26.23
C LEU A 219 2.41 97.46 27.41
N GLU A 220 3.69 97.07 27.46
CA GLU A 220 4.64 97.58 28.45
C GLU A 220 4.95 99.07 28.25
N GLY A 221 5.07 99.53 27.00
CA GLY A 221 5.20 100.95 26.67
C GLY A 221 3.98 101.76 27.10
N GLU A 222 2.77 101.30 26.74
CA GLU A 222 1.50 101.90 27.18
C GLU A 222 1.39 101.96 28.70
N LYS A 223 1.78 100.89 29.40
CA LYS A 223 1.84 100.85 30.86
C LYS A 223 2.79 101.90 31.43
N GLN A 224 3.96 102.11 30.83
CA GLN A 224 4.91 103.16 31.25
C GLN A 224 4.37 104.57 31.00
N ASP A 225 3.66 104.79 29.90
CA ASP A 225 3.02 106.07 29.58
C ASP A 225 1.90 106.39 30.57
N ILE A 226 1.05 105.41 30.88
CA ILE A 226 0.03 105.53 31.93
C ILE A 226 0.70 105.86 33.26
N LYS A 227 1.81 105.19 33.61
CA LYS A 227 2.56 105.48 34.84
C LYS A 227 3.10 106.92 34.87
N ARG A 228 3.71 107.40 33.77
CA ARG A 228 4.19 108.79 33.66
C ARG A 228 3.06 109.80 33.76
N ASN A 229 1.93 109.53 33.11
CA ASN A 229 0.74 110.37 33.20
C ASN A 229 0.20 110.42 34.62
N LEU A 230 0.18 109.30 35.34
CA LEU A 230 -0.19 109.25 36.77
C LEU A 230 0.79 110.07 37.62
N GLU A 231 2.10 109.93 37.42
CA GLU A 231 3.11 110.72 38.14
C GLU A 231 3.01 112.24 37.83
N ASN A 232 2.67 112.60 36.59
CA ASN A 232 2.43 113.98 36.19
C ASN A 232 1.14 114.54 36.81
N LEU A 233 0.07 113.74 36.85
CA LEU A 233 -1.17 114.08 37.56
C LEU A 233 -0.92 114.22 39.07
N GLU A 234 -0.09 113.38 39.67
CA GLU A 234 0.33 113.52 41.06
C GLU A 234 1.16 114.79 41.29
N ARG A 235 2.07 115.15 40.38
CA ARG A 235 2.80 116.42 40.42
C ARG A 235 1.88 117.63 40.28
N GLN A 236 0.95 117.62 39.33
CA GLN A 236 -0.06 118.66 39.20
C GLN A 236 -0.93 118.77 40.45
N LYS A 237 -1.30 117.63 41.07
CA LYS A 237 -2.00 117.61 42.35
C LYS A 237 -1.17 118.24 43.48
N ILE A 238 0.14 118.01 43.51
CA ILE A 238 1.06 118.66 44.46
C ILE A 238 1.19 120.16 44.17
N GLU A 239 1.31 120.58 42.91
CA GLU A 239 1.37 121.99 42.51
C GLU A 239 0.08 122.75 42.83
N ILE A 240 -1.09 122.12 42.61
CA ILE A 240 -2.39 122.66 43.04
C ILE A 240 -2.44 122.77 44.57
N ASN A 241 -1.89 121.80 45.30
CA ASN A 241 -1.76 121.88 46.75
C ASN A 241 -0.71 122.91 47.23
N GLN A 242 0.31 123.23 46.43
CA GLN A 242 1.28 124.29 46.73
C GLN A 242 0.74 125.68 46.38
N PHE A 243 -0.05 125.82 45.32
CA PHE A 243 -0.84 127.03 45.04
C PHE A 243 -1.91 127.26 46.12
N SER A 244 -2.50 126.18 46.65
CA SER A 244 -3.35 126.23 47.84
C SER A 244 -2.61 126.66 49.10
N ASN A 245 -1.28 126.55 49.17
CA ASN A 245 -0.48 126.93 50.35
C ASN A 245 0.23 128.30 50.21
N VAL A 246 0.23 128.93 49.02
CA VAL A 246 0.73 130.30 48.80
C VAL A 246 -0.42 131.32 48.68
N CYS A 247 -1.68 130.87 48.54
CA CYS A 247 -2.87 131.72 48.51
C CYS A 247 -3.88 131.41 49.64
N THR A 248 -3.38 131.20 50.87
CA THR A 248 -4.20 131.27 52.09
C THR A 248 -3.55 132.18 53.15
N HIS A 249 -3.24 133.41 52.73
CA HIS A 249 -3.39 134.62 53.55
C HIS A 249 -4.12 135.64 52.70
N SER A 250 -5.42 135.79 52.97
CA SER A 250 -6.31 136.91 52.62
C SER A 250 -7.62 136.44 52.02
N ASN A 251 -8.55 136.22 52.94
CA ASN A 251 -9.93 136.71 52.86
C ASN A 251 -10.88 136.10 51.83
N THR A 252 -11.75 135.25 52.40
CA THR A 252 -13.21 135.44 52.43
C THR A 252 -13.97 135.76 51.13
N PHE A 253 -15.06 134.98 51.02
CA PHE A 253 -16.42 135.38 50.64
C PHE A 253 -16.92 135.04 49.22
N LEU A 254 -17.97 134.18 49.23
CA LEU A 254 -19.11 134.11 48.28
C LEU A 254 -18.84 133.48 46.90
N TYR A 255 -19.72 132.76 46.19
CA TYR A 255 -21.16 132.44 46.17
C TYR A 255 -21.23 130.98 45.62
N LEU A 256 -21.97 130.03 46.19
CA LEU A 256 -23.38 129.72 45.87
C LEU A 256 -23.70 129.45 44.37
N HIS A 257 -24.31 128.28 44.16
CA HIS A 257 -25.33 127.91 43.15
C HIS A 257 -24.91 127.24 41.82
N GLU A 258 -25.69 126.20 41.48
CA GLU A 258 -25.90 125.59 40.14
C GLU A 258 -24.75 124.71 39.59
N ILE A 259 -24.90 123.39 39.34
CA ILE A 259 -25.88 122.74 38.46
C ILE A 259 -26.00 121.24 38.84
N GLU A 260 -27.20 120.81 39.22
CA GLU A 260 -27.74 119.49 38.91
C GLU A 260 -28.03 119.40 37.40
N ASN A 261 -27.79 118.24 36.79
CA ASN A 261 -28.02 117.84 35.37
C ASN A 261 -26.77 117.88 34.47
N ILE A 262 -26.23 116.69 34.17
CA ILE A 262 -25.95 116.10 32.83
C ILE A 262 -25.43 114.66 33.09
N VAL A 263 -26.31 113.76 33.54
CA VAL A 263 -26.09 112.30 33.50
C VAL A 263 -27.37 111.66 32.96
N SER A 264 -27.66 111.97 31.70
CA SER A 264 -28.57 111.19 30.86
C SER A 264 -28.56 111.70 29.42
N LYS A 265 -28.25 110.77 28.51
CA LYS A 265 -28.69 110.67 27.10
C LYS A 265 -27.98 111.51 26.03
N ASN A 266 -27.11 110.80 25.31
CA ASN A 266 -27.15 110.58 23.86
C ASN A 266 -26.41 109.25 23.61
N ASP A 267 -27.01 108.09 23.86
CA ASP A 267 -27.76 107.25 22.91
C ASP A 267 -27.91 107.71 21.45
N GLU A 268 -27.90 106.68 20.58
CA GLU A 268 -28.16 106.60 19.13
C GLU A 268 -26.91 106.71 18.22
N LYS A 269 -26.49 105.65 17.52
CA LYS A 269 -27.30 104.91 16.53
C LYS A 269 -26.66 103.58 16.04
N PHE A 270 -27.54 102.57 15.92
CA PHE A 270 -27.48 101.31 15.13
C PHE A 270 -26.48 100.21 15.52
N GLY A 271 -26.85 98.93 15.72
CA GLY A 271 -28.13 98.23 15.59
C GLY A 271 -28.03 96.96 14.72
N LYS A 272 -28.52 95.83 15.26
CA LYS A 272 -28.89 94.54 14.62
C LYS A 272 -27.69 93.62 14.28
N MET A 273 -27.69 92.29 14.43
CA MET A 273 -28.72 91.22 14.50
C MET A 273 -28.24 90.16 15.51
N LYS A 274 -29.02 89.69 16.49
CA LYS A 274 -30.02 88.61 16.44
C LYS A 274 -29.57 87.29 15.76
N SER A 275 -29.65 86.24 16.60
CA SER A 275 -30.28 84.92 16.37
C SER A 275 -29.56 83.84 15.55
N ASN A 276 -29.43 82.67 16.18
CA ASN A 276 -29.93 81.33 15.74
C ASN A 276 -28.92 80.16 15.77
N CYS A 277 -29.47 79.03 16.22
CA CYS A 277 -29.06 77.63 16.07
C CYS A 277 -27.84 77.17 16.91
N ASN A 278 -27.96 76.33 17.96
CA ASN A 278 -28.69 75.07 18.14
C ASN A 278 -28.09 73.87 17.36
N LEU A 279 -28.00 72.73 18.08
CA LEU A 279 -27.68 71.34 17.69
C LEU A 279 -26.20 70.92 17.77
N ASN A 280 -25.81 70.12 18.78
CA ASN A 280 -25.95 68.64 18.82
C ASN A 280 -25.45 67.93 17.56
N LYS A 281 -24.32 67.24 17.66
CA LYS A 281 -24.27 65.75 17.63
C LYS A 281 -22.87 65.18 17.90
N PRO A 282 -22.79 64.04 18.62
CA PRO A 282 -21.67 63.13 18.60
C PRO A 282 -21.83 62.10 17.45
N TYR A 283 -20.72 61.65 16.87
CA TYR A 283 -20.62 60.39 16.12
C TYR A 283 -19.47 59.62 16.78
N SER A 284 -19.74 58.64 17.65
CA SER A 284 -20.13 57.25 17.37
C SER A 284 -18.98 56.39 16.84
N VAL A 285 -18.57 55.48 17.72
CA VAL A 285 -17.92 54.20 17.49
C VAL A 285 -18.63 53.40 16.40
N CYS A 286 -17.86 52.75 15.53
CA CYS A 286 -18.24 51.48 14.91
C CYS A 286 -17.21 50.42 15.31
N VAL A 287 -17.76 49.29 15.76
CA VAL A 287 -17.15 47.96 15.84
C VAL A 287 -17.05 47.39 14.43
#